data_AF-A0A930HWD5-F1
#
_entry.id   AF-A0A930HWD5-F1
#
_cell.length_a   1.000
_cell.length_b   1.000
_cell.length_c   1.000
_cell.angle_alpha   90.00
_cell.angle_beta   90.00
_cell.angle_gamma   90.00
#
_symmetry.space_group_name_H-M   'P 1'
#
loop_
_entity.id
_entity.type
_entity.pdbx_description
1 polymer ?
#
loop_
_entity_poly.entity_id
_entity_poly.type
_entity_poly.pdbx_seq_one_letter_code
_entity_poly.pdbx_strand_id
1 'polypeptide(L)'
;MTTTPEAYVHLGTDETTLTFYYDTLRADRNGITREIGAWTWNFGSSTVLTAVFDASFRDFRPTTTADLFHSIKSLKSIEGLEYLNTSQVTDMGGMFLGCESLAALDLSSFDTSKVTNMHCMFYGCKSLTTLDLSSLDTSQVTGMYSMFNDCQSLTEIRGLD
;
A
#
# COMPACT_ATOMS: atom_id res chain seq x y z
N MET A 1 -29.45 -11.66 10.22
CA MET A 1 -28.90 -10.35 10.62
C MET A 1 -27.80 -10.05 9.62
N THR A 2 -27.93 -9.00 8.81
CA THR A 2 -26.85 -8.58 7.91
C THR A 2 -25.85 -7.81 8.75
N THR A 3 -24.72 -8.44 9.06
CA THR A 3 -23.59 -7.77 9.68
C THR A 3 -22.99 -6.79 8.67
N THR A 4 -22.64 -5.59 9.13
CA THR A 4 -21.97 -4.58 8.30
C THR A 4 -20.57 -5.07 7.98
N PRO A 5 -20.12 -5.02 6.71
CA PRO A 5 -18.73 -5.35 6.39
C PRO A 5 -17.77 -4.40 7.10
N GLU A 6 -16.69 -4.94 7.62
CA GLU A 6 -15.61 -4.19 8.26
C GLU A 6 -14.34 -4.28 7.42
N ALA A 7 -13.54 -3.22 7.43
CA ALA A 7 -12.26 -3.20 6.76
C ALA A 7 -11.17 -3.61 7.74
N TYR A 8 -10.46 -4.68 7.41
CA TYR A 8 -9.45 -5.23 8.28
C TYR A 8 -8.31 -5.84 7.48
N VAL A 9 -7.18 -5.97 8.17
CA VAL A 9 -6.01 -6.67 7.69
C VAL A 9 -5.86 -7.96 8.48
N HIS A 10 -5.43 -9.00 7.78
CA HIS A 10 -5.26 -10.35 8.30
C HIS A 10 -3.84 -10.83 8.01
N LEU A 11 -3.08 -11.13 9.07
CA LEU A 11 -1.80 -11.79 8.97
C LEU A 11 -2.02 -13.30 9.11
N GLY A 12 -1.62 -14.04 8.08
CA GLY A 12 -1.68 -15.50 8.04
C GLY A 12 -0.94 -16.15 9.22
N THR A 13 -1.27 -17.41 9.53
CA THR A 13 -0.66 -18.14 10.67
C THR A 13 0.84 -18.43 10.47
N ASP A 14 1.33 -18.35 9.25
CA ASP A 14 2.75 -18.46 8.91
C ASP A 14 3.48 -17.10 8.97
N GLU A 15 2.76 -16.02 9.22
CA GLU A 15 3.23 -14.64 9.28
C GLU A 15 3.93 -14.14 8.01
N THR A 16 3.70 -14.79 6.86
CA THR A 16 4.32 -14.40 5.58
C THR A 16 3.40 -13.60 4.66
N THR A 17 2.09 -13.74 4.84
CA THR A 17 1.08 -13.14 3.97
C THR A 17 0.18 -12.20 4.76
N LEU A 18 0.10 -10.95 4.31
CA LEU A 18 -0.76 -9.90 4.86
C LEU A 18 -1.91 -9.62 3.89
N THR A 19 -3.15 -9.95 4.26
CA THR A 19 -4.31 -9.77 3.37
C THR A 19 -5.29 -8.72 3.86
N PHE A 20 -5.72 -7.83 2.97
CA PHE A 20 -6.73 -6.82 3.21
C PHE A 20 -8.11 -7.31 2.78
N TYR A 21 -9.09 -7.19 3.67
CA TYR A 21 -10.47 -7.63 3.47
C TYR A 21 -11.44 -6.52 3.80
N TYR A 22 -12.59 -6.55 3.11
CA TYR A 22 -13.76 -5.74 3.44
C TYR A 22 -15.01 -6.61 3.38
N ASP A 23 -15.22 -7.37 4.46
CA ASP A 23 -16.26 -8.39 4.56
C ASP A 23 -16.74 -8.56 6.00
N THR A 24 -17.55 -9.58 6.26
CA THR A 24 -18.11 -9.89 7.59
C THR A 24 -17.44 -11.07 8.29
N LEU A 25 -16.29 -11.53 7.80
CA LEU A 25 -15.66 -12.81 8.16
C LEU A 25 -14.47 -12.65 9.11
N ARG A 26 -14.15 -11.43 9.56
CA ARG A 26 -12.97 -11.17 10.40
C ARG A 26 -12.90 -12.06 11.63
N ALA A 27 -14.03 -12.24 12.31
CA ALA A 27 -14.13 -13.05 13.54
C ALA A 27 -13.91 -14.55 13.27
N ASP A 28 -14.10 -15.00 12.02
CA ASP A 28 -13.95 -16.38 11.61
C ASP A 28 -12.55 -16.69 11.05
N ARG A 29 -11.70 -15.67 10.85
CA ARG A 29 -10.34 -15.86 10.31
C ARG A 29 -9.38 -16.34 11.39
N ASN A 30 -8.68 -17.44 11.09
CA ASN A 30 -7.52 -17.88 11.86
C ASN A 30 -6.36 -16.88 11.73
N GLY A 31 -5.40 -16.85 12.66
CA GLY A 31 -4.27 -15.91 12.61
C GLY A 31 -4.58 -14.58 13.30
N ILE A 32 -3.89 -13.50 12.91
CA ILE A 32 -4.02 -12.19 13.56
C ILE A 32 -4.83 -11.26 12.65
N THR A 33 -5.91 -10.66 13.16
CA THR A 33 -6.68 -9.64 12.43
C THR A 33 -6.65 -8.30 13.15
N ARG A 34 -6.64 -7.19 12.40
CA ARG A 34 -6.65 -5.82 12.92
C ARG A 34 -7.54 -4.93 12.05
N GLU A 35 -8.27 -4.00 12.66
CA GLU A 35 -9.06 -3.01 11.90
C GLU A 35 -8.13 -2.05 11.17
N ILE A 36 -8.57 -1.62 9.98
CA ILE A 36 -7.91 -0.55 9.25
C ILE A 36 -8.43 0.77 9.81
N GLY A 37 -7.77 1.24 10.86
CA GLY A 37 -8.00 2.53 11.52
C GLY A 37 -6.65 3.13 11.92
N ALA A 38 -6.55 4.45 11.81
CA ALA A 38 -5.32 5.24 11.99
C ALA A 38 -4.35 4.62 13.02
N TRP A 39 -3.08 4.49 12.66
CA TRP A 39 -1.93 4.03 13.46
C TRP A 39 -1.49 2.55 13.38
N THR A 40 -2.06 1.72 12.51
CA THR A 40 -1.64 0.30 12.43
C THR A 40 -0.85 -0.05 11.18
N TRP A 41 0.39 0.46 11.05
CA TRP A 41 1.32 -0.06 10.03
C TRP A 41 2.69 -0.48 10.55
N ASN A 42 2.92 -0.36 11.87
CA ASN A 42 4.07 -1.04 12.47
C ASN A 42 3.70 -2.51 12.72
N PHE A 43 3.66 -3.33 11.66
CA PHE A 43 3.51 -4.77 11.84
C PHE A 43 4.68 -5.36 12.63
N GLY A 44 5.78 -4.63 12.81
CA GLY A 44 6.98 -5.10 13.52
C GLY A 44 7.55 -6.41 12.96
N SER A 45 6.99 -6.88 11.85
CA SER A 45 7.16 -8.22 11.32
C SER A 45 8.10 -8.11 10.15
N SER A 46 9.30 -8.64 10.37
CA SER A 46 10.32 -8.83 9.35
C SER A 46 10.03 -10.05 8.46
N THR A 47 8.88 -10.71 8.63
CA THR A 47 8.56 -11.98 7.94
C THR A 47 7.53 -11.84 6.82
N VAL A 48 6.77 -10.75 6.76
CA VAL A 48 5.79 -10.53 5.68
C VAL A 48 6.51 -10.42 4.35
N LEU A 49 6.22 -11.35 3.43
CA LEU A 49 6.79 -11.42 2.09
C LEU A 49 5.80 -10.92 1.04
N THR A 50 4.50 -11.12 1.26
CA THR A 50 3.46 -10.80 0.30
C THR A 50 2.33 -10.04 0.98
N ALA A 51 1.88 -8.95 0.34
CA ALA A 51 0.63 -8.31 0.66
C ALA A 51 -0.42 -8.65 -0.40
N VAL A 52 -1.68 -8.84 0.01
CA VAL A 52 -2.78 -9.21 -0.87
C VAL A 52 -3.97 -8.29 -0.58
N PHE A 53 -4.53 -7.64 -1.58
CA PHE A 53 -5.86 -7.06 -1.48
C PHE A 53 -6.86 -8.07 -2.02
N ASP A 54 -7.73 -8.57 -1.15
CA ASP A 54 -8.79 -9.47 -1.58
C ASP A 54 -9.83 -8.72 -2.43
N ALA A 55 -10.50 -9.42 -3.33
CA ALA A 55 -11.54 -8.85 -4.19
C ALA A 55 -12.66 -8.15 -3.41
N SER A 56 -12.93 -8.56 -2.16
CA SER A 56 -13.87 -7.89 -1.24
C SER A 56 -13.47 -6.44 -0.95
N PHE A 57 -12.18 -6.12 -0.97
CA PHE A 57 -11.66 -4.78 -0.63
C PHE A 57 -12.06 -3.68 -1.62
N ARG A 58 -12.52 -4.07 -2.82
CA ARG A 58 -12.87 -3.15 -3.92
C ARG A 58 -13.88 -2.06 -3.54
N ASP A 59 -14.70 -2.28 -2.52
CA ASP A 59 -15.76 -1.38 -2.09
C ASP A 59 -15.37 -0.53 -0.87
N PHE A 60 -14.25 -0.84 -0.21
CA PHE A 60 -13.69 0.03 0.80
C PHE A 60 -13.12 1.30 0.15
N ARG A 61 -13.30 2.46 0.80
CA ARG A 61 -12.87 3.78 0.30
C ARG A 61 -11.99 4.46 1.36
N PRO A 62 -10.71 4.08 1.46
CA PRO A 62 -9.80 4.75 2.37
C PRO A 62 -9.68 6.24 2.01
N THR A 63 -9.58 7.09 3.03
CA THR A 63 -9.27 8.53 2.85
C THR A 63 -7.77 8.81 2.88
N THR A 64 -6.96 7.83 3.30
CA THR A 64 -5.50 7.88 3.34
C THR A 64 -4.93 6.49 3.10
N THR A 65 -3.81 6.42 2.38
CA THR A 65 -2.94 5.24 2.30
C THR A 65 -1.55 5.55 2.86
N ALA A 66 -1.43 6.63 3.64
CA ALA A 66 -0.18 7.01 4.26
C ALA A 66 0.35 5.87 5.13
N ASP A 67 1.65 5.62 4.99
CA ASP A 67 2.41 4.58 5.69
C ASP A 67 1.90 3.13 5.50
N LEU A 68 1.06 2.83 4.50
CA LEU A 68 0.40 1.52 4.33
C LEU A 68 1.34 0.30 4.40
N PHE A 69 2.54 0.41 3.85
CA PHE A 69 3.56 -0.64 3.88
C PHE A 69 4.87 -0.18 4.52
N HIS A 70 4.80 0.88 5.34
CA HIS A 70 5.98 1.51 5.92
C HIS A 70 6.80 0.50 6.74
N SER A 71 8.08 0.37 6.37
CA SER A 71 9.12 -0.41 7.01
C SER A 71 8.90 -1.92 6.95
N ILE A 72 8.03 -2.42 6.06
CA ILE A 72 7.95 -3.85 5.75
C ILE A 72 9.11 -4.21 4.81
N LYS A 73 10.32 -4.29 5.36
CA LYS A 73 11.57 -4.48 4.61
C LYS A 73 11.60 -5.77 3.79
N SER A 74 10.89 -6.79 4.23
CA SER A 74 10.82 -8.12 3.62
C SER A 74 9.77 -8.25 2.52
N LEU A 75 8.92 -7.23 2.31
CA LEU A 75 7.85 -7.26 1.31
C LEU A 75 8.44 -7.37 -0.09
N LYS A 76 8.09 -8.44 -0.82
CA LYS A 76 8.57 -8.75 -2.17
C LYS A 76 7.53 -8.48 -3.23
N SER A 77 6.26 -8.73 -2.92
CA SER A 77 5.15 -8.57 -3.86
C SER A 77 3.89 -8.04 -3.18
N ILE A 78 3.07 -7.38 -3.98
CA ILE A 78 1.73 -6.93 -3.61
C ILE A 78 0.80 -7.40 -4.71
N GLU A 79 -0.22 -8.15 -4.34
CA GLU A 79 -1.20 -8.75 -5.25
C GLU A 79 -2.57 -8.08 -5.05
N GLY A 80 -3.34 -7.95 -6.12
CA GLY A 80 -4.68 -7.36 -6.06
C GLY A 80 -4.73 -5.85 -5.87
N LEU A 81 -3.64 -5.11 -6.17
CA LEU A 81 -3.60 -3.64 -6.06
C LEU A 81 -4.74 -2.93 -6.80
N GLU A 82 -5.34 -3.55 -7.81
CA GLU A 82 -6.55 -3.09 -8.50
C GLU A 82 -7.81 -3.04 -7.60
N TYR A 83 -7.81 -3.76 -6.47
CA TYR A 83 -8.89 -3.73 -5.48
C TYR A 83 -8.68 -2.68 -4.39
N LEU A 84 -7.54 -1.97 -4.38
CA LEU A 84 -7.35 -0.79 -3.54
C LEU A 84 -8.00 0.43 -4.23
N ASN A 85 -9.20 0.80 -3.82
CA ASN A 85 -9.87 1.98 -4.39
C ASN A 85 -9.31 3.28 -3.79
N THR A 86 -8.49 4.00 -4.55
CA THR A 86 -7.86 5.25 -4.09
C THR A 86 -8.66 6.52 -4.40
N SER A 87 -9.88 6.43 -4.92
CA SER A 87 -10.66 7.60 -5.39
C SER A 87 -11.04 8.64 -4.32
N GLN A 88 -10.84 8.31 -3.04
CA GLN A 88 -11.06 9.22 -1.91
C GLN A 88 -9.78 9.53 -1.12
N VAL A 89 -8.64 9.00 -1.56
CA VAL A 89 -7.36 9.16 -0.87
C VAL A 89 -6.84 10.58 -1.11
N THR A 90 -6.50 11.27 -0.03
CA THR A 90 -5.89 12.62 -0.10
C THR A 90 -4.41 12.61 0.27
N ASP A 91 -3.93 11.57 0.96
CA ASP A 91 -2.56 11.41 1.43
C ASP A 91 -2.03 9.99 1.12
N MET A 92 -0.94 9.91 0.36
CA MET A 92 -0.19 8.70 0.02
C MET A 92 1.25 8.74 0.55
N GLY A 93 1.54 9.65 1.49
CA GLY A 93 2.86 9.83 2.07
C GLY A 93 3.40 8.56 2.71
N GLY A 94 4.63 8.20 2.36
CA GLY A 94 5.32 7.04 2.94
C GLY A 94 4.66 5.67 2.66
N MET A 95 3.72 5.57 1.71
CA MET A 95 2.94 4.34 1.45
C MET A 95 3.82 3.09 1.28
N PHE A 96 5.00 3.20 0.66
CA PHE A 96 5.98 2.13 0.48
C PHE A 96 7.34 2.43 1.15
N LEU A 97 7.37 3.34 2.12
CA LEU A 97 8.62 3.78 2.76
C LEU A 97 9.35 2.59 3.38
N GLY A 98 10.59 2.34 2.97
CA GLY A 98 11.43 1.29 3.55
C GLY A 98 11.04 -0.13 3.14
N CYS A 99 10.26 -0.31 2.07
CA CYS A 99 10.05 -1.62 1.43
C CYS A 99 11.31 -2.07 0.68
N GLU A 100 12.38 -2.40 1.42
CA GLU A 100 13.71 -2.64 0.87
C GLU A 100 13.77 -3.79 -0.16
N SER A 101 12.91 -4.82 -0.02
CA SER A 101 12.86 -6.01 -0.89
C SER A 101 11.86 -5.91 -2.06
N LEU A 102 11.10 -4.83 -2.17
CA LEU A 102 10.04 -4.69 -3.18
C LEU A 102 10.68 -4.33 -4.53
N ALA A 103 10.52 -5.21 -5.52
CA ALA A 103 11.26 -5.11 -6.79
C ALA A 103 10.44 -4.49 -7.94
N ALA A 104 9.11 -4.59 -7.88
CA ALA A 104 8.21 -4.09 -8.91
C ALA A 104 6.88 -3.65 -8.28
N LEU A 105 6.24 -2.68 -8.91
CA LEU A 105 4.93 -2.15 -8.55
C LEU A 105 4.15 -1.80 -9.82
N ASP A 106 2.88 -2.18 -9.84
CA ASP A 106 1.91 -1.71 -10.82
C ASP A 106 0.94 -0.74 -10.12
N LEU A 107 0.95 0.52 -10.56
CA LEU A 107 0.15 1.61 -10.01
C LEU A 107 -0.93 2.08 -11.00
N SER A 108 -1.16 1.31 -12.07
CA SER A 108 -2.09 1.69 -13.14
C SER A 108 -3.55 1.82 -12.70
N SER A 109 -3.93 1.20 -11.57
CA SER A 109 -5.27 1.26 -10.98
C SER A 109 -5.52 2.48 -10.09
N PHE A 110 -4.48 3.26 -9.77
CA PHE A 110 -4.60 4.35 -8.80
C PHE A 110 -5.31 5.56 -9.41
N ASP A 111 -6.41 5.97 -8.80
CA ASP A 111 -6.98 7.30 -8.95
C ASP A 111 -6.31 8.23 -7.93
N THR A 112 -5.46 9.14 -8.41
CA THR A 112 -4.75 10.13 -7.58
C THR A 112 -5.30 11.55 -7.73
N SER A 113 -6.47 11.73 -8.37
CA SER A 113 -7.05 13.04 -8.67
C SER A 113 -7.33 13.93 -7.45
N LYS A 114 -7.39 13.35 -6.25
CA LYS A 114 -7.58 14.05 -4.96
C LYS A 114 -6.35 14.07 -4.07
N VAL A 115 -5.26 13.43 -4.48
CA VAL A 115 -4.06 13.31 -3.67
C VAL A 115 -3.34 14.65 -3.62
N THR A 116 -3.08 15.13 -2.41
CA THR A 116 -2.34 16.39 -2.19
C THR A 116 -0.95 16.16 -1.62
N ASN A 117 -0.68 14.95 -1.10
CA ASN A 117 0.59 14.58 -0.47
C ASN A 117 1.09 13.20 -0.93
N MET A 118 2.33 13.14 -1.41
CA MET A 118 3.05 11.91 -1.79
C MET A 118 4.49 11.90 -1.27
N HIS A 119 4.77 12.62 -0.17
CA HIS A 119 6.11 12.70 0.39
C HIS A 119 6.67 11.32 0.75
N CYS A 120 7.96 11.11 0.51
CA CYS A 120 8.66 9.86 0.86
C CYS A 120 7.98 8.55 0.38
N MET A 121 7.07 8.58 -0.60
CA MET A 121 6.22 7.43 -0.97
C MET A 121 7.00 6.16 -1.27
N PHE A 122 8.17 6.28 -1.91
CA PHE A 122 9.07 5.17 -2.25
C PHE A 122 10.42 5.25 -1.53
N TYR A 123 10.58 6.14 -0.54
CA TYR A 123 11.85 6.33 0.15
C TYR A 123 12.41 4.99 0.68
N GLY A 124 13.66 4.65 0.36
CA GLY A 124 14.29 3.42 0.81
C GLY A 124 13.79 2.13 0.14
N CYS A 125 13.06 2.22 -0.98
CA CYS A 125 12.73 1.05 -1.82
C CYS A 125 13.98 0.58 -2.60
N LYS A 126 14.92 -0.05 -1.90
CA LYS A 126 16.26 -0.37 -2.44
C LYS A 126 16.26 -1.35 -3.61
N SER A 127 15.28 -2.24 -3.70
CA SER A 127 15.19 -3.26 -4.77
C SER A 127 14.36 -2.82 -5.98
N LEU A 128 13.65 -1.68 -5.91
CA LEU A 128 12.83 -1.20 -7.01
C LEU A 128 13.73 -0.75 -8.16
N THR A 129 13.52 -1.30 -9.36
CA THR A 129 14.42 -1.07 -10.52
C THR A 129 13.87 -0.08 -11.54
N THR A 130 12.56 -0.16 -11.79
CA THR A 130 11.82 0.71 -12.71
C THR A 130 10.47 1.06 -12.09
N LEU A 131 9.98 2.26 -12.37
CA LEU A 131 8.65 2.68 -11.92
C LEU A 131 7.94 3.47 -13.02
N ASP A 132 6.70 3.09 -13.32
CA ASP A 132 5.83 3.81 -14.24
C ASP A 132 4.80 4.60 -13.43
N LEU A 133 4.84 5.92 -13.55
CA LEU A 133 3.95 6.86 -12.88
C LEU A 133 2.99 7.56 -13.86
N SER A 134 2.97 7.14 -15.13
CA SER A 134 2.17 7.78 -16.18
C SER A 134 0.66 7.77 -15.93
N SER A 135 0.16 6.85 -15.09
CA SER A 135 -1.24 6.80 -14.66
C SER A 135 -1.59 7.80 -13.56
N LEU A 136 -0.60 8.38 -12.87
CA LEU A 136 -0.85 9.22 -11.71
C LEU A 136 -1.13 10.66 -12.12
N ASP A 137 -2.32 11.15 -11.79
CA ASP A 137 -2.61 12.59 -11.77
C ASP A 137 -1.90 13.22 -10.57
N THR A 138 -0.88 14.02 -10.85
CA THR A 138 -0.09 14.74 -9.84
C THR A 138 -0.44 16.23 -9.77
N SER A 139 -1.47 16.68 -10.48
CA SER A 139 -1.80 18.11 -10.63
C SER A 139 -2.19 18.81 -9.32
N GLN A 140 -2.68 18.07 -8.33
CA GLN A 140 -3.06 18.58 -7.00
C GLN A 140 -1.99 18.33 -5.93
N VAL A 141 -0.90 17.64 -6.26
CA VAL A 141 0.12 17.24 -5.28
C VAL A 141 1.00 18.45 -4.94
N THR A 142 1.09 18.75 -3.65
CA THR A 142 1.91 19.86 -3.12
C THR A 142 3.17 19.39 -2.40
N GLY A 143 3.25 18.10 -2.04
CA GLY A 143 4.40 17.50 -1.35
C GLY A 143 4.89 16.22 -2.03
N MET A 144 6.08 16.28 -2.64
CA MET A 144 6.81 15.12 -3.21
C MET A 144 8.26 15.04 -2.72
N TYR A 145 8.58 15.71 -1.60
CA TYR A 145 9.95 15.72 -1.09
C TYR A 145 10.41 14.30 -0.73
N SER A 146 11.68 14.01 -1.02
CA SER A 146 12.34 12.73 -0.72
C SER A 146 11.64 11.48 -1.29
N MET A 147 10.76 11.61 -2.29
CA MET A 147 9.93 10.52 -2.81
C MET A 147 10.73 9.27 -3.22
N PHE A 148 11.92 9.46 -3.81
CA PHE A 148 12.80 8.39 -4.30
C PHE A 148 14.18 8.35 -3.60
N ASN A 149 14.34 9.03 -2.46
CA ASN A 149 15.62 8.99 -1.74
C ASN A 149 15.92 7.56 -1.25
N ASP A 150 17.19 7.16 -1.31
CA ASP A 150 17.66 5.80 -0.97
C ASP A 150 17.04 4.65 -1.81
N CYS A 151 16.47 4.95 -2.99
CA CYS A 151 16.11 3.95 -4.00
C CYS A 151 17.33 3.51 -4.82
N GLN A 152 18.21 2.71 -4.21
CA GLN A 152 19.55 2.42 -4.75
C GLN A 152 19.57 1.69 -6.10
N SER A 153 18.54 0.90 -6.42
CA SER A 153 18.45 0.14 -7.68
C SER A 153 17.59 0.83 -8.75
N LEU A 154 16.99 1.98 -8.45
CA LEU A 154 16.05 2.64 -9.37
C LEU A 154 16.82 3.29 -10.51
N THR A 155 16.58 2.82 -11.72
CA THR A 155 17.29 3.25 -12.94
C THR A 155 16.41 3.98 -13.93
N GLU A 156 15.08 3.83 -13.83
CA GLU A 156 14.13 4.44 -14.75
C GLU A 156 12.83 4.83 -14.01
N ILE A 157 12.35 6.05 -14.29
CA ILE A 157 11.03 6.54 -13.89
C ILE A 157 10.34 7.07 -15.15
N ARG A 158 9.10 6.65 -15.41
CA ARG A 158 8.28 7.12 -16.53
C ARG A 158 7.12 7.99 -16.04
N GLY A 159 6.66 8.94 -16.85
CA GLY A 159 5.48 9.77 -16.55
C GLY A 159 5.72 10.96 -15.62
N LEU A 160 6.97 11.42 -15.48
CA LEU A 160 7.33 12.66 -14.77
C LEU A 160 7.98 13.72 -15.70
N ASP A 161 7.91 13.50 -17.01
CA ASP A 161 8.46 14.34 -18.07
C ASP A 161 7.54 15.49 -18.53
#